data_AF-A0A1L8ZAM6-F1
#
_entry.id   AF-A0A1L8ZAM6-F1
#
_cell.length_a   1.000
_cell.length_b   1.000
_cell.length_c   1.000
_cell.angle_alpha   90.00
_cell.angle_beta   90.00
_cell.angle_gamma   90.00
#
_symmetry.space_group_name_H-M   'P 1'
#
loop_
_entity.id
_entity.type
_entity.pdbx_description
1 polymer ?
#
loop_
_entity_poly.entity_id
_entity_poly.type
_entity_poly.pdbx_seq_one_letter_code
_entity_poly.pdbx_strand_id
1 'polypeptide(L)'
;VAINKIDLPDSNPDKIKHQLSEYGLVSEDWGGDTIFVLISALKKIGIPELLNMILLQSDMMLLKANPSKRAIGKVLDAKIDLGRGIVCSVIIEDGTLYVGDSFVGGACYGKVKALINDKGVSVKSVGPAKAISVLGFSSMPQAGDPFQVTKTEKEAKLISSKRQDLKKYESSKNVKKVTMSNLYDSIKEGTLKELKIILKADVQGSVEALKNSLEKLTNDEVRVRVVHSSAGVITETDISFASASDAIVIGFHVRPTAKAQVLADQEKVEIRKYNVIYDAINDVKSVLEGMLEPDVEQQFIGFAEVRAVINVPKIGVIAGCYVSRGLIKRDAITNVMRDGLQIHSGKISSLKRFKDDVKEVAEQYECGVVIDNYANIKEGDIIEAFEIKKVKKSFKA
;
A
#
# COMPACT_ATOMS: atom_id res chain seq x y z
N VAL A 1 16.65 -21.25 -16.11
CA VAL A 1 15.25 -21.10 -15.67
C VAL A 1 14.75 -22.43 -15.11
N ALA A 2 14.01 -22.43 -14.00
CA ALA A 2 13.39 -23.65 -13.46
C ALA A 2 11.86 -23.58 -13.63
N ILE A 3 11.27 -24.49 -14.41
CA ILE A 3 9.82 -24.59 -14.56
C ILE A 3 9.30 -25.47 -13.43
N ASN A 4 8.58 -24.88 -12.48
CA ASN A 4 8.07 -25.58 -11.31
C ASN A 4 6.64 -26.14 -11.54
N LYS A 5 6.20 -27.04 -10.65
CA LYS A 5 4.86 -27.67 -10.64
C LYS A 5 4.59 -28.60 -11.83
N ILE A 6 5.60 -29.33 -12.29
CA ILE A 6 5.43 -30.37 -13.34
C ILE A 6 4.63 -31.59 -12.86
N ASP A 7 4.39 -31.70 -11.55
CA ASP A 7 3.60 -32.77 -10.94
C ASP A 7 2.08 -32.60 -11.12
N LEU A 8 1.62 -31.43 -11.58
CA LEU A 8 0.21 -31.18 -11.84
C LEU A 8 -0.18 -31.72 -13.23
N PRO A 9 -1.36 -32.36 -13.38
CA PRO A 9 -1.79 -32.95 -14.64
C PRO A 9 -2.02 -31.90 -15.75
N ASP A 10 -2.43 -30.69 -15.38
CA ASP A 10 -2.63 -29.57 -16.31
C ASP A 10 -1.34 -28.77 -16.58
N SER A 11 -0.20 -29.24 -16.09
CA SER A 11 1.09 -28.58 -16.29
C SER A 11 1.52 -28.72 -17.74
N ASN A 12 1.78 -27.60 -18.41
CA ASN A 12 2.27 -27.57 -19.78
C ASN A 12 3.58 -26.75 -19.84
N PRO A 13 4.74 -27.41 -19.70
CA PRO A 13 6.04 -26.74 -19.75
C PRO A 13 6.36 -26.09 -21.10
N ASP A 14 5.91 -26.70 -22.21
CA ASP A 14 6.17 -26.18 -23.56
C ASP A 14 5.49 -24.84 -23.78
N LYS A 15 4.28 -24.67 -23.25
CA LYS A 15 3.58 -23.37 -23.26
C LYS A 15 4.39 -22.29 -22.53
N ILE A 16 5.02 -22.63 -21.39
CA ILE A 16 5.85 -21.70 -20.62
C ILE A 16 7.12 -21.35 -21.40
N LYS A 17 7.78 -22.33 -22.03
CA LYS A 17 8.94 -22.09 -22.91
C LYS A 17 8.57 -21.14 -24.06
N HIS A 18 7.43 -21.36 -24.72
CA HIS A 18 6.94 -20.46 -25.78
C HIS A 18 6.71 -19.04 -25.26
N GLN A 19 6.02 -18.86 -24.14
CA GLN A 19 5.76 -17.53 -23.58
C GLN A 19 7.04 -16.81 -23.16
N LEU A 20 8.03 -17.51 -22.61
CA LEU A 20 9.31 -16.91 -22.22
C LEU A 20 10.18 -16.56 -23.43
N SER A 21 10.02 -17.26 -24.56
CA SER A 21 10.71 -16.91 -25.81
C SER A 21 10.32 -15.53 -26.33
N GLU A 22 9.08 -15.07 -26.08
CA GLU A 22 8.64 -13.71 -26.43
C GLU A 22 9.41 -12.62 -25.66
N TYR A 23 9.98 -12.96 -24.50
CA TYR A 23 10.84 -12.09 -23.70
C TYR A 23 12.34 -12.29 -23.98
N GLY A 24 12.69 -13.05 -25.02
CA GLY A 24 14.06 -13.33 -25.42
C GLY A 24 14.74 -14.47 -24.67
N LEU A 25 14.01 -15.25 -23.86
CA LEU A 25 14.54 -16.43 -23.18
C LEU A 25 14.26 -17.68 -24.00
N VAL A 26 15.18 -18.03 -24.91
CA VAL A 26 15.04 -19.16 -25.83
C VAL A 26 15.72 -20.40 -25.25
N SER A 27 15.01 -21.53 -25.26
CA SER A 27 15.50 -22.80 -24.71
C SER A 27 16.66 -23.38 -25.54
N GLU A 28 17.61 -24.05 -24.88
CA GLU A 28 18.69 -24.79 -25.56
C GLU A 28 18.16 -25.81 -26.58
N ASP A 29 17.06 -26.50 -26.25
CA ASP A 29 16.36 -27.43 -27.16
C ASP A 29 15.92 -26.78 -28.49
N TRP A 30 15.72 -25.46 -28.49
CA TRP A 30 15.31 -24.67 -29.66
C TRP A 30 16.47 -23.86 -30.25
N GLY A 31 17.71 -24.18 -29.87
CA GLY A 31 18.92 -23.49 -30.32
C GLY A 31 19.20 -22.16 -29.61
N GLY A 32 18.57 -21.92 -28.45
CA GLY A 32 18.88 -20.78 -27.59
C GLY A 32 20.04 -21.04 -26.63
N ASP A 33 20.24 -20.11 -25.70
CA ASP A 33 21.29 -20.10 -24.67
C ASP A 33 20.74 -20.27 -23.24
N THR A 34 19.42 -20.31 -23.09
CA THR A 34 18.77 -20.39 -21.78
C THR A 34 18.52 -21.85 -21.41
N ILE A 35 19.19 -22.31 -20.35
CA ILE A 35 18.96 -23.64 -19.77
C ILE A 35 17.59 -23.67 -19.08
N PHE A 36 16.72 -24.60 -19.47
CA PHE A 36 15.43 -24.86 -18.81
C PHE A 36 15.45 -26.20 -18.09
N VAL A 37 15.15 -26.18 -16.78
CA VAL A 37 15.04 -27.40 -15.98
C VAL A 37 13.63 -27.58 -15.47
N LEU A 38 13.05 -28.76 -15.69
CA LEU A 38 11.72 -29.12 -15.25
C LEU A 38 11.77 -29.66 -13.81
N ILE A 39 11.07 -29.02 -12.88
CA ILE A 39 11.10 -29.42 -11.46
C ILE A 39 9.70 -29.51 -10.85
N SER A 40 9.57 -30.35 -9.82
CA SER A 40 8.51 -30.23 -8.83
C SER A 40 9.13 -29.99 -7.47
N ALA A 41 9.00 -28.77 -6.94
CA ALA A 41 9.51 -28.44 -5.62
C ALA A 41 8.80 -29.23 -4.50
N LEU A 42 7.52 -29.55 -4.69
CA LEU A 42 6.71 -30.28 -3.70
C LEU A 42 7.07 -31.77 -3.67
N LYS A 43 7.15 -32.40 -4.85
CA LYS A 43 7.51 -33.83 -4.99
C LYS A 43 9.02 -34.06 -5.03
N LYS A 44 9.82 -32.99 -5.02
CA LYS A 44 11.29 -32.99 -5.12
C LYS A 44 11.82 -33.65 -6.39
N ILE A 45 11.10 -33.52 -7.50
CA ILE A 45 11.48 -34.04 -8.82
C ILE A 45 12.34 -32.98 -9.53
N GLY A 46 13.40 -33.40 -10.23
CA GLY A 46 14.25 -32.51 -11.04
C GLY A 46 15.21 -31.60 -10.27
N ILE A 47 15.18 -31.61 -8.93
CA ILE A 47 16.10 -30.80 -8.10
C ILE A 47 17.58 -31.19 -8.30
N PRO A 48 17.96 -32.49 -8.35
CA PRO A 48 19.35 -32.87 -8.59
C PRO A 48 19.85 -32.40 -9.97
N GLU A 49 18.98 -32.48 -10.99
CA GLU A 49 19.28 -31.98 -12.33
C GLU A 49 19.48 -30.47 -12.33
N LEU A 50 18.60 -29.72 -11.66
CA LEU A 50 18.75 -28.27 -11.51
C LEU A 50 20.09 -27.90 -10.85
N LEU A 51 20.48 -28.64 -9.80
CA LEU A 51 21.76 -28.42 -9.14
C LEU A 51 22.93 -28.69 -10.09
N ASN A 52 22.89 -29.79 -10.85
CA ASN A 52 23.93 -30.11 -11.83
C ASN A 52 24.05 -29.03 -12.90
N MET A 53 22.93 -28.51 -13.40
CA MET A 53 22.94 -27.43 -14.40
C MET A 53 23.49 -26.12 -13.84
N ILE A 54 23.20 -25.80 -12.56
CA ILE A 54 23.81 -24.63 -11.89
C ILE A 54 25.33 -24.79 -11.77
N LEU A 55 25.81 -25.99 -11.42
CA LEU A 55 27.25 -26.27 -11.34
C LEU A 55 27.91 -26.18 -12.72
N LEU A 56 27.32 -26.80 -13.73
CA LEU A 56 27.80 -26.76 -15.12
C LEU A 56 27.91 -25.31 -15.61
N GLN A 57 26.87 -24.51 -15.42
CA GLN A 57 26.88 -23.10 -15.81
C GLN A 57 27.96 -22.31 -15.06
N SER A 58 28.15 -22.59 -13.77
CA SER A 58 29.17 -21.93 -12.95
C SER A 58 30.59 -22.24 -13.43
N ASP A 59 30.83 -23.49 -13.84
CA ASP A 59 32.12 -23.92 -14.41
C ASP A 59 32.37 -23.25 -15.77
N MET A 60 31.34 -23.16 -16.63
CA MET A 60 31.43 -22.46 -17.92
C MET A 60 31.73 -20.96 -17.76
N MET A 61 31.18 -20.32 -16.73
CA MET A 61 31.42 -18.90 -16.43
C MET A 61 32.81 -18.62 -15.86
N LEU A 62 33.57 -19.65 -15.45
CA LEU A 62 34.92 -19.54 -14.89
C LEU A 62 35.02 -18.47 -13.77
N LEU A 63 34.04 -18.48 -12.85
CA LEU A 63 33.94 -17.51 -11.76
C LEU A 63 35.19 -17.57 -10.86
N LYS A 64 35.79 -16.41 -10.57
CA LYS A 64 37.02 -16.29 -9.78
C LYS A 64 36.85 -15.29 -8.64
N ALA A 65 37.42 -15.62 -7.49
CA ALA A 65 37.59 -14.71 -6.35
C ALA A 65 38.97 -14.91 -5.73
N ASN A 66 39.54 -13.85 -5.18
CA ASN A 66 40.86 -13.84 -4.54
C ASN A 66 40.71 -13.70 -3.00
N PRO A 67 40.80 -14.80 -2.25
CA PRO A 67 40.61 -14.78 -0.80
C PRO A 67 41.74 -14.04 -0.04
N SER A 68 42.90 -13.78 -0.66
CA SER A 68 44.06 -13.15 -0.02
C SER A 68 43.94 -11.62 0.09
N LYS A 69 42.92 -11.01 -0.52
CA LYS A 69 42.69 -9.57 -0.45
C LYS A 69 41.76 -9.20 0.71
N ARG A 70 41.68 -7.89 0.97
CA ARG A 70 40.66 -7.31 1.87
C ARG A 70 39.26 -7.59 1.32
N ALA A 71 38.32 -7.87 2.22
CA ALA A 71 36.97 -8.22 1.83
C ALA A 71 36.26 -7.07 1.11
N ILE A 72 35.60 -7.41 0.01
CA ILE A 72 34.66 -6.57 -0.73
C ILE A 72 33.37 -7.37 -0.87
N GLY A 73 32.24 -6.69 -0.75
CA GLY A 73 30.94 -7.33 -0.81
C GLY A 73 29.80 -6.34 -0.89
N LYS A 74 28.60 -6.83 -0.60
CA LYS A 74 27.39 -6.02 -0.56
C LYS A 74 26.57 -6.33 0.67
N VAL A 75 25.92 -5.31 1.20
CA VAL A 75 24.93 -5.46 2.26
C VAL A 75 23.68 -6.10 1.64
N LEU A 76 23.26 -7.23 2.19
CA LEU A 76 22.02 -7.90 1.82
C LEU A 76 20.84 -7.30 2.58
N ASP A 77 21.00 -7.16 3.90
CA ASP A 77 19.95 -6.66 4.78
C ASP A 77 20.53 -6.15 6.11
N ALA A 78 19.74 -5.37 6.85
CA ALA A 78 20.13 -4.83 8.14
C ALA A 78 18.96 -4.82 9.13
N LYS A 79 19.27 -5.14 10.39
CA LYS A 79 18.31 -5.13 11.49
C LYS A 79 18.93 -4.65 12.79
N ILE A 80 18.07 -4.24 13.71
CA ILE A 80 18.45 -3.90 15.08
C ILE A 80 18.12 -5.08 15.99
N ASP A 81 19.14 -5.63 16.64
CA ASP A 81 19.00 -6.70 17.62
C ASP A 81 19.19 -6.14 19.04
N LEU A 82 18.21 -6.41 19.92
CA LEU A 82 18.18 -5.92 21.29
C LEU A 82 19.37 -6.47 22.08
N GLY A 83 20.26 -5.57 22.51
CA GLY A 83 21.46 -5.90 23.28
C GLY A 83 22.71 -6.19 22.44
N ARG A 84 22.57 -6.48 21.15
CA ARG A 84 23.72 -6.66 20.23
C ARG A 84 23.98 -5.45 19.34
N GLY A 85 22.97 -4.58 19.18
CA GLY A 85 23.04 -3.40 18.33
C GLY A 85 22.70 -3.74 16.88
N ILE A 86 23.33 -3.05 15.94
CA ILE A 86 23.04 -3.20 14.51
C ILE A 86 23.73 -4.44 13.96
N VAL A 87 22.94 -5.32 13.36
CA VAL A 87 23.37 -6.56 12.71
C VAL A 87 23.05 -6.46 11.23
N CYS A 88 24.07 -6.61 10.39
CA CYS A 88 23.90 -6.54 8.94
C CYS A 88 24.29 -7.87 8.32
N SER A 89 23.44 -8.41 7.45
CA SER A 89 23.81 -9.54 6.59
C SER A 89 24.57 -9.00 5.38
N VAL A 90 25.78 -9.50 5.17
CA VAL A 90 26.67 -9.07 4.08
C VAL A 90 27.10 -10.30 3.30
N ILE A 91 27.07 -10.22 1.97
CA ILE A 91 27.70 -11.22 1.10
C ILE A 91 29.09 -10.75 0.73
N ILE A 92 30.10 -11.60 0.91
CA ILE A 92 31.47 -11.33 0.50
C ILE A 92 31.64 -11.81 -0.94
N GLU A 93 31.98 -10.90 -1.83
CA GLU A 93 32.20 -11.16 -3.26
C GLU A 93 33.68 -11.50 -3.52
N ASP A 94 34.61 -10.77 -2.89
CA ASP A 94 36.06 -10.96 -3.02
C ASP A 94 36.77 -10.76 -1.68
N GLY A 95 37.95 -11.35 -1.49
CA GLY A 95 38.73 -11.25 -0.26
C GLY A 95 38.19 -12.05 0.92
N THR A 96 38.84 -11.88 2.08
CA THR A 96 38.44 -12.51 3.35
C THR A 96 38.20 -11.43 4.40
N LEU A 97 37.06 -11.54 5.10
CA LEU A 97 36.68 -10.67 6.21
C LEU A 97 37.07 -11.31 7.54
N TYR A 98 37.69 -10.54 8.42
CA TYR A 98 38.12 -11.00 9.75
C TYR A 98 37.45 -10.20 10.87
N VAL A 99 37.31 -10.83 12.04
CA VAL A 99 36.95 -10.11 13.26
C VAL A 99 38.04 -9.09 13.60
N GLY A 100 37.63 -7.84 13.85
CA GLY A 100 38.53 -6.72 14.10
C GLY A 100 38.80 -5.83 12.88
N ASP A 101 38.42 -6.24 11.68
CA ASP A 101 38.58 -5.42 10.48
C ASP A 101 37.77 -4.13 10.55
N SER A 102 38.33 -3.04 10.04
CA SER A 102 37.61 -1.78 9.80
C SER A 102 36.95 -1.82 8.44
N PHE A 103 35.71 -1.33 8.33
CA PHE A 103 34.96 -1.39 7.09
C PHE A 103 34.09 -0.15 6.86
N VAL A 104 33.67 -0.01 5.61
CA VAL A 104 32.65 0.94 5.15
C VAL A 104 31.54 0.16 4.47
N GLY A 105 30.29 0.38 4.88
CA GLY A 105 29.09 -0.16 4.24
C GLY A 105 28.21 0.98 3.78
N GLY A 106 28.21 1.28 2.48
CA GLY A 106 27.50 2.44 1.93
C GLY A 106 27.99 3.76 2.54
N ALA A 107 27.08 4.49 3.18
CA ALA A 107 27.39 5.72 3.92
C ALA A 107 27.69 5.48 5.42
N CYS A 108 27.74 4.23 5.84
CA CYS A 108 28.01 3.81 7.21
C CYS A 108 29.45 3.29 7.32
N TYR A 109 30.01 3.32 8.54
CA TYR A 109 31.31 2.74 8.84
C TYR A 109 31.24 1.89 10.09
N GLY A 110 32.27 1.08 10.34
CA GLY A 110 32.31 0.27 11.54
C GLY A 110 33.59 -0.51 11.68
N LYS A 111 33.62 -1.30 12.76
CA LYS A 111 34.65 -2.28 13.03
C LYS A 111 33.98 -3.61 13.37
N VAL A 112 34.43 -4.70 12.78
CA VAL A 112 33.82 -6.02 12.97
C VAL A 112 34.02 -6.44 14.42
N LYS A 113 32.93 -6.47 15.19
CA LYS A 113 32.93 -6.96 16.58
C LYS A 113 32.73 -8.46 16.64
N ALA A 114 31.87 -8.99 15.77
CA ALA A 114 31.59 -10.41 15.64
C ALA A 114 31.12 -10.73 14.22
N LEU A 115 31.39 -11.96 13.80
CA LEU A 115 30.87 -12.58 12.59
C LEU A 115 30.05 -13.79 13.00
N ILE A 116 28.80 -13.88 12.54
CA ILE A 116 27.87 -14.95 12.88
C ILE A 116 27.38 -15.59 11.59
N ASN A 117 27.50 -16.91 11.47
CA ASN A 117 27.04 -17.64 10.30
C ASN A 117 25.51 -17.89 10.31
N ASP A 118 25.02 -18.47 9.22
CA ASP A 118 23.63 -18.89 9.03
C ASP A 118 23.10 -19.83 10.13
N LYS A 119 24.00 -20.59 10.78
CA LYS A 119 23.67 -21.48 11.91
C LYS A 119 23.71 -20.77 13.27
N GLY A 120 23.95 -19.47 13.32
CA GLY A 120 24.05 -18.69 14.56
C GLY A 120 25.37 -18.87 15.32
N VAL A 121 26.37 -19.49 14.72
CA VAL A 121 27.68 -19.76 15.32
C VAL A 121 28.66 -18.63 14.98
N SER A 122 29.37 -18.15 16.00
CA SER A 122 30.42 -17.14 15.83
C SER A 122 31.64 -17.73 15.11
N VAL A 123 32.11 -17.03 14.08
CA VAL A 123 33.30 -17.39 13.30
C VAL A 123 34.36 -16.29 13.36
N LYS A 124 35.63 -16.64 13.14
CA LYS A 124 36.75 -15.69 13.16
C LYS A 124 36.98 -14.99 11.82
N SER A 125 36.62 -15.66 10.73
CA SER A 125 36.74 -15.13 9.37
C SER A 125 35.72 -15.74 8.42
N VAL A 126 35.50 -15.07 7.30
CA VAL A 126 34.67 -15.58 6.20
C VAL A 126 35.29 -15.18 4.85
N GLY A 127 35.42 -16.16 3.95
CA GLY A 127 35.94 -15.95 2.60
C GLY A 127 34.85 -15.53 1.59
N PRO A 128 35.19 -15.51 0.29
CA PRO A 128 34.27 -15.10 -0.76
C PRO A 128 33.12 -16.10 -0.96
N ALA A 129 32.06 -15.64 -1.66
CA ALA A 129 30.84 -16.36 -1.97
C ALA A 129 30.03 -16.85 -0.76
N LYS A 130 30.19 -16.20 0.40
CA LYS A 130 29.45 -16.52 1.63
C LYS A 130 28.75 -15.30 2.18
N ALA A 131 27.51 -15.50 2.62
CA ALA A 131 26.77 -14.53 3.42
C ALA A 131 27.10 -14.71 4.90
N ILE A 132 27.27 -13.60 5.61
CA ILE A 132 27.59 -13.57 7.04
C ILE A 132 26.83 -12.43 7.72
N SER A 133 26.43 -12.62 8.98
CA SER A 133 25.97 -11.52 9.81
C SER A 133 27.14 -10.82 10.48
N VAL A 134 27.30 -9.54 10.20
CA VAL A 134 28.37 -8.67 10.72
C VAL A 134 27.79 -7.77 11.80
N LEU A 135 28.43 -7.79 12.97
CA LEU A 135 28.14 -6.89 14.08
C LEU A 135 29.15 -5.75 14.13
N GLY A 136 28.71 -4.52 14.40
CA GLY A 136 29.60 -3.38 14.65
C GLY A 136 29.47 -2.19 13.69
N PHE A 137 28.36 -2.11 12.95
CA PHE A 137 27.99 -0.91 12.21
C PHE A 137 27.66 0.25 13.16
N SER A 138 28.06 1.47 12.80
CA SER A 138 27.72 2.68 13.55
C SER A 138 26.28 3.15 13.33
N SER A 139 25.76 2.93 12.13
CA SER A 139 24.39 3.21 11.72
C SER A 139 23.91 2.17 10.71
N MET A 140 22.61 2.12 10.46
CA MET A 140 22.01 1.09 9.63
C MET A 140 22.25 1.39 8.13
N PRO A 141 22.96 0.50 7.40
CA PRO A 141 23.15 0.65 5.96
C PRO A 141 21.87 0.29 5.19
N GLN A 142 21.82 0.62 3.90
CA GLN A 142 20.73 0.20 3.01
C GLN A 142 21.04 -1.14 2.34
N ALA A 143 20.00 -1.90 1.99
CA ALA A 143 20.16 -3.10 1.19
C ALA A 143 20.77 -2.74 -0.18
N GLY A 144 21.76 -3.52 -0.62
CA GLY A 144 22.51 -3.26 -1.85
C GLY A 144 23.69 -2.30 -1.69
N ASP A 145 23.88 -1.65 -0.53
CA ASP A 145 25.03 -0.77 -0.31
C ASP A 145 26.36 -1.55 -0.44
N PRO A 146 27.42 -0.95 -1.02
CA PRO A 146 28.72 -1.58 -1.15
C PRO A 146 29.40 -1.73 0.22
N PHE A 147 29.95 -2.89 0.49
CA PHE A 147 30.72 -3.21 1.69
C PHE A 147 32.20 -3.39 1.35
N GLN A 148 33.08 -2.67 2.04
CA GLN A 148 34.52 -2.67 1.75
C GLN A 148 35.33 -2.57 3.04
N VAL A 149 36.31 -3.48 3.20
CA VAL A 149 37.27 -3.43 4.30
C VAL A 149 38.37 -2.42 4.00
N THR A 150 38.64 -1.52 4.94
CA THR A 150 39.67 -0.46 4.83
C THR A 150 40.93 -0.82 5.62
N LYS A 151 42.00 -0.03 5.46
CA LYS A 151 43.23 -0.26 6.23
C LYS A 151 43.07 0.15 7.69
N THR A 152 42.37 1.25 7.92
CA THR A 152 42.17 1.83 9.25
C THR A 152 40.75 2.32 9.43
N GLU A 153 40.34 2.44 10.70
CA GLU A 153 39.06 3.03 11.07
C GLU A 153 38.97 4.52 10.68
N LYS A 154 40.09 5.24 10.72
CA LYS A 154 40.17 6.65 10.29
C LYS A 154 39.80 6.80 8.81
N GLU A 155 40.33 5.92 7.97
CA GLU A 155 40.03 5.88 6.54
C GLU A 155 38.55 5.56 6.31
N ALA A 156 37.99 4.57 7.03
CA ALA A 156 36.58 4.22 6.93
C ALA A 156 35.67 5.40 7.29
N LYS A 157 35.98 6.09 8.38
CA LYS A 157 35.23 7.27 8.85
C LYS A 157 35.26 8.41 7.83
N LEU A 158 36.41 8.66 7.21
CA LEU A 158 36.56 9.70 6.19
C LEU A 158 35.70 9.40 4.95
N ILE A 159 35.74 8.15 4.45
CA ILE A 159 34.94 7.71 3.29
C ILE A 159 33.44 7.82 3.60
N SER A 160 33.02 7.34 4.76
CA SER A 160 31.62 7.42 5.20
C SER A 160 31.14 8.87 5.31
N SER A 161 31.90 9.77 5.94
CA SER A 161 31.54 11.19 6.07
C SER A 161 31.33 11.83 4.70
N LYS A 162 32.26 11.61 3.77
CA LYS A 162 32.16 12.15 2.41
C LYS A 162 30.92 11.62 1.66
N ARG A 163 30.58 10.33 1.83
CA ARG A 163 29.37 9.74 1.25
C ARG A 163 28.08 10.27 1.89
N GLN A 164 28.09 10.54 3.20
CA GLN A 164 26.95 11.16 3.88
C GLN A 164 26.71 12.59 3.39
N ASP A 165 27.77 13.37 3.20
CA ASP A 165 27.65 14.74 2.70
C ASP A 165 27.11 14.77 1.26
N LEU A 166 27.55 13.84 0.42
CA LEU A 166 26.99 13.65 -0.93
C LEU A 166 25.51 13.27 -0.89
N LYS A 167 25.11 12.26 -0.09
CA LYS A 167 23.70 11.88 0.07
C LYS A 167 22.84 13.04 0.56
N LYS A 168 23.34 13.82 1.54
CA LYS A 168 22.65 15.03 2.04
C LYS A 168 22.46 16.05 0.92
N TYR A 169 23.53 16.36 0.17
CA TYR A 169 23.47 17.31 -0.93
C TYR A 169 22.48 16.89 -2.04
N GLU A 170 22.45 15.60 -2.40
CA GLU A 170 21.47 15.05 -3.35
C GLU A 170 20.05 15.14 -2.82
N SER A 171 19.82 14.79 -1.55
CA SER A 171 18.50 14.91 -0.93
C SER A 171 18.02 16.37 -0.89
N SER A 172 18.92 17.33 -0.62
CA SER A 172 18.61 18.76 -0.64
C SER A 172 18.31 19.29 -2.04
N LYS A 173 18.89 18.72 -3.10
CA LYS A 173 18.54 19.04 -4.49
C LYS A 173 17.14 18.53 -4.87
N ASN A 174 16.74 17.39 -4.32
CA ASN A 174 15.40 16.81 -4.54
C ASN A 174 14.30 17.45 -3.70
N VAL A 175 14.63 18.33 -2.75
CA VAL A 175 13.63 19.20 -2.13
C VAL A 175 13.17 20.18 -3.21
N LYS A 176 11.98 19.93 -3.77
CA LYS A 176 11.30 20.88 -4.68
C LYS A 176 11.40 22.27 -4.05
N LYS A 177 12.09 23.21 -4.72
CA LYS A 177 12.08 24.62 -4.31
C LYS A 177 10.63 25.03 -4.18
N VAL A 178 10.24 25.51 -3.01
CA VAL A 178 8.89 26.00 -2.73
C VAL A 178 8.70 27.26 -3.59
N THR A 179 8.11 27.11 -4.76
CA THR A 179 7.66 28.22 -5.60
C THR A 179 6.24 28.60 -5.19
N MET A 180 5.86 29.86 -5.41
CA MET A 180 4.50 30.36 -5.17
C MET A 180 3.42 29.51 -5.85
N SER A 181 3.72 28.94 -7.03
CA SER A 181 2.85 27.98 -7.72
C SER A 181 2.59 26.70 -6.92
N ASN A 182 3.64 26.12 -6.30
CA ASN A 182 3.52 24.89 -5.51
C ASN A 182 2.83 25.14 -4.17
N LEU A 183 2.91 26.37 -3.63
CA LEU A 183 2.16 26.76 -2.43
C LEU A 183 0.65 26.78 -2.67
N TYR A 184 0.20 27.22 -3.85
CA TYR A 184 -1.22 27.14 -4.21
C TYR A 184 -1.73 25.69 -4.34
N ASP A 185 -0.91 24.79 -4.87
CA ASP A 185 -1.22 23.35 -4.90
C ASP A 185 -1.24 22.74 -3.49
N SER A 186 -0.30 23.11 -2.61
CA SER A 186 -0.29 22.68 -1.21
C SER A 186 -1.46 23.25 -0.38
N ILE A 187 -2.00 24.41 -0.74
CA ILE A 187 -3.19 24.99 -0.11
C ILE A 187 -4.47 24.26 -0.58
N LYS A 188 -4.53 23.84 -1.86
CA LYS A 188 -5.59 22.93 -2.35
C LYS A 188 -5.49 21.53 -1.71
N GLU A 189 -4.29 21.03 -1.45
CA GLU A 189 -4.07 19.74 -0.74
C GLU A 189 -4.56 19.76 0.72
N GLY A 190 -4.76 20.93 1.34
CA GLY A 190 -5.27 21.07 2.71
C GLY A 190 -6.70 20.55 2.93
N THR A 191 -7.41 20.17 1.87
CA THR A 191 -8.73 19.52 1.94
C THR A 191 -8.68 17.99 1.89
N LEU A 192 -7.52 17.39 1.59
CA LEU A 192 -7.38 15.93 1.52
C LEU A 192 -7.27 15.33 2.92
N LYS A 193 -8.06 14.30 3.18
CA LYS A 193 -7.97 13.56 4.44
C LYS A 193 -6.69 12.73 4.44
N GLU A 194 -5.79 13.02 5.38
CA GLU A 194 -4.48 12.36 5.47
C GLU A 194 -4.49 11.27 6.55
N LEU A 195 -4.09 10.05 6.19
CA LEU A 195 -3.76 8.98 7.13
C LEU A 195 -2.25 8.94 7.33
N LYS A 196 -1.81 9.34 8.51
CA LYS A 196 -0.39 9.34 8.89
C LYS A 196 -0.03 8.01 9.56
N ILE A 197 1.10 7.46 9.16
CA ILE A 197 1.56 6.14 9.60
C ILE A 197 3.00 6.24 10.10
N ILE A 198 3.26 5.66 11.27
CA ILE A 198 4.60 5.30 11.73
C ILE A 198 4.82 3.83 11.45
N LEU A 199 5.84 3.51 10.65
CA LEU A 199 6.12 2.14 10.23
C LEU A 199 7.38 1.58 10.92
N LYS A 200 7.23 0.43 11.55
CA LYS A 200 8.34 -0.36 12.09
C LYS A 200 8.35 -1.74 11.46
N ALA A 201 9.53 -2.26 11.14
CA ALA A 201 9.68 -3.65 10.71
C ALA A 201 10.92 -4.31 11.33
N ASP A 202 11.01 -5.62 11.22
CA ASP A 202 12.14 -6.40 11.74
C ASP A 202 13.45 -6.11 11.00
N VAL A 203 13.35 -5.90 9.68
CA VAL A 203 14.48 -5.62 8.80
C VAL A 203 14.24 -4.37 7.94
N GLN A 204 15.32 -3.68 7.56
CA GLN A 204 15.25 -2.42 6.81
C GLN A 204 14.62 -2.61 5.42
N GLY A 205 14.90 -3.72 4.73
CA GLY A 205 14.31 -3.98 3.41
C GLY A 205 12.77 -4.04 3.44
N SER A 206 12.21 -4.66 4.49
CA SER A 206 10.75 -4.74 4.70
C SER A 206 10.13 -3.36 4.93
N VAL A 207 10.82 -2.47 5.66
CA VAL A 207 10.35 -1.09 5.88
C VAL A 207 10.20 -0.36 4.55
N GLU A 208 11.20 -0.43 3.68
CA GLU A 208 11.19 0.27 2.39
C GLU A 208 10.11 -0.30 1.45
N ALA A 209 9.99 -1.63 1.37
CA ALA A 209 8.99 -2.29 0.55
C ALA A 209 7.55 -1.96 1.00
N LEU A 210 7.29 -2.00 2.31
CA LEU A 210 5.98 -1.66 2.86
C LEU A 210 5.67 -0.18 2.72
N LYS A 211 6.62 0.72 2.99
CA LYS A 211 6.42 2.15 2.81
C LYS A 211 5.99 2.47 1.38
N ASN A 212 6.72 1.95 0.39
CA ASN A 212 6.39 2.18 -1.03
C ASN A 212 5.02 1.59 -1.41
N SER A 213 4.63 0.46 -0.80
CA SER A 213 3.34 -0.16 -1.08
C SER A 213 2.17 0.60 -0.44
N LEU A 214 2.36 1.14 0.76
CA LEU A 214 1.36 1.92 1.47
C LEU A 214 1.18 3.31 0.86
N GLU A 215 2.26 4.00 0.48
CA GLU A 215 2.17 5.33 -0.13
C GLU A 215 1.48 5.30 -1.52
N LYS A 216 1.54 4.15 -2.23
CA LYS A 216 0.78 3.91 -3.47
C LYS A 216 -0.74 3.84 -3.27
N LEU A 217 -1.23 3.70 -2.04
CA LEU A 217 -2.66 3.76 -1.72
C LEU A 217 -3.20 5.19 -1.58
N THR A 218 -2.42 6.20 -2.00
CA THR A 218 -2.88 7.60 -2.07
C THR A 218 -3.69 7.83 -3.34
N ASN A 219 -4.81 8.55 -3.23
CA ASN A 219 -5.62 8.99 -4.36
C ASN A 219 -6.04 10.47 -4.21
N ASP A 220 -6.95 10.93 -5.06
CA ASP A 220 -7.41 12.32 -5.10
C ASP A 220 -8.34 12.74 -3.94
N GLU A 221 -8.73 11.83 -3.05
CA GLU A 221 -9.63 12.10 -1.90
C GLU A 221 -8.95 11.86 -0.55
N VAL A 222 -8.08 10.85 -0.48
CA VAL A 222 -7.35 10.43 0.72
C VAL A 222 -5.87 10.23 0.44
N ARG A 223 -5.03 10.68 1.38
CA ARG A 223 -3.58 10.59 1.29
C ARG A 223 -3.00 9.69 2.36
N VAL A 224 -2.17 8.73 1.97
CA VAL A 224 -1.39 7.93 2.92
C VAL A 224 0.00 8.52 3.02
N ARG A 225 0.44 8.83 4.24
CA ARG A 225 1.79 9.36 4.48
C ARG A 225 2.50 8.60 5.58
N VAL A 226 3.64 8.01 5.24
CA VAL A 226 4.53 7.43 6.24
C VAL A 226 5.42 8.53 6.81
N VAL A 227 5.09 9.02 8.01
CA VAL A 227 5.78 10.15 8.66
C VAL A 227 7.12 9.75 9.27
N HIS A 228 7.22 8.51 9.74
CA HIS A 228 8.45 7.93 10.24
C HIS A 228 8.51 6.45 9.90
N SER A 229 9.68 5.96 9.50
CA SER A 229 9.89 4.56 9.15
C SER A 229 11.28 4.11 9.58
N SER A 230 11.36 3.03 10.37
CA SER A 230 12.66 2.49 10.81
C SER A 230 12.56 0.99 11.15
N ALA A 231 13.69 0.28 11.08
CA ALA A 231 13.75 -1.10 11.53
C ALA A 231 13.93 -1.19 13.06
N GLY A 232 13.46 -2.28 13.65
CA GLY A 232 13.52 -2.56 15.08
C GLY A 232 12.15 -2.56 15.77
N VAL A 233 12.17 -2.85 17.07
CA VAL A 233 10.97 -2.89 17.91
C VAL A 233 10.33 -1.50 18.06
N ILE A 234 9.04 -1.46 18.37
CA ILE A 234 8.30 -0.22 18.64
C ILE A 234 8.64 0.26 20.06
N THR A 235 9.13 1.49 20.20
CA THR A 235 9.57 2.11 21.45
C THR A 235 8.65 3.25 21.89
N GLU A 236 8.80 3.71 23.13
CA GLU A 236 8.04 4.84 23.69
C GLU A 236 8.13 6.10 22.82
N THR A 237 9.32 6.37 22.27
CA THR A 237 9.55 7.51 21.37
C THR A 237 8.69 7.46 20.11
N ASP A 238 8.42 6.26 19.58
CA ASP A 238 7.56 6.10 18.41
C ASP A 238 6.10 6.39 18.79
N ILE A 239 5.68 5.97 19.98
CA ILE A 239 4.32 6.23 20.50
C ILE A 239 4.13 7.73 20.79
N SER A 240 5.10 8.39 21.41
CA SER A 240 5.05 9.85 21.62
C SER A 240 5.01 10.61 20.29
N PHE A 241 5.77 10.16 19.28
CA PHE A 241 5.69 10.75 17.95
C PHE A 241 4.34 10.49 17.28
N ALA A 242 3.75 9.32 17.49
CA ALA A 242 2.42 8.97 16.99
C ALA A 242 1.34 9.89 17.57
N SER A 243 1.33 10.04 18.90
CA SER A 243 0.41 10.92 19.64
C SER A 243 0.55 12.37 19.18
N ALA A 244 1.79 12.88 19.06
CA ALA A 244 2.02 14.26 18.63
C ALA A 244 1.66 14.54 17.16
N SER A 245 1.55 13.52 16.32
CA SER A 245 1.29 13.67 14.88
C SER A 245 -0.08 13.15 14.42
N ASP A 246 -0.91 12.63 15.33
CA ASP A 246 -2.15 11.91 15.02
C ASP A 246 -1.93 10.75 14.03
N ALA A 247 -0.85 9.98 14.25
CA ALA A 247 -0.49 8.86 13.39
C ALA A 247 -0.80 7.51 14.03
N ILE A 248 -1.15 6.51 13.20
CA ILE A 248 -1.24 5.11 13.64
C ILE A 248 0.14 4.44 13.55
N VAL A 249 0.39 3.45 14.41
CA VAL A 249 1.65 2.71 14.41
C VAL A 249 1.43 1.33 13.77
N ILE A 250 2.21 1.02 12.74
CA ILE A 250 2.21 -0.28 12.07
C ILE A 250 3.54 -0.99 12.33
N GLY A 251 3.47 -2.19 12.91
CA GLY A 251 4.59 -3.09 13.14
C GLY A 251 4.55 -4.32 12.25
N PHE A 252 5.56 -4.54 11.40
CA PHE A 252 5.71 -5.74 10.59
C PHE A 252 6.75 -6.69 11.19
N HIS A 253 6.35 -7.89 11.60
CA HIS A 253 7.20 -8.86 12.33
C HIS A 253 7.82 -8.33 13.63
N VAL A 254 7.36 -7.19 14.13
CA VAL A 254 7.85 -6.55 15.36
C VAL A 254 6.74 -6.35 16.37
N ARG A 255 7.13 -6.30 17.64
CA ARG A 255 6.23 -6.07 18.77
C ARG A 255 6.66 -4.80 19.51
N PRO A 256 5.73 -4.11 20.17
CA PRO A 256 6.07 -3.03 21.08
C PRO A 256 6.78 -3.57 22.32
N THR A 257 7.66 -2.74 22.88
CA THR A 257 8.20 -2.98 24.22
C THR A 257 7.08 -2.84 25.26
N ALA A 258 7.26 -3.44 26.44
CA ALA A 258 6.26 -3.38 27.51
C ALA A 258 5.88 -1.93 27.87
N LYS A 259 6.88 -1.05 27.94
CA LYS A 259 6.67 0.38 28.23
C LYS A 259 5.97 1.11 27.08
N ALA A 260 6.31 0.79 25.83
CA ALA A 260 5.62 1.37 24.67
C ALA A 260 4.14 0.97 24.63
N GLN A 261 3.81 -0.27 24.98
CA GLN A 261 2.41 -0.71 25.06
C GLN A 261 1.62 0.07 26.11
N VAL A 262 2.17 0.23 27.32
CA VAL A 262 1.51 0.99 28.39
C VAL A 262 1.29 2.45 27.97
N LEU A 263 2.28 3.07 27.33
CA LEU A 263 2.14 4.45 26.85
C LEU A 263 1.10 4.56 25.73
N ALA A 264 1.02 3.57 24.83
CA ALA A 264 0.03 3.57 23.76
C ALA A 264 -1.40 3.46 24.30
N ASP A 265 -1.62 2.66 25.34
CA ASP A 265 -2.92 2.53 26.00
C ASP A 265 -3.32 3.84 26.71
N GLN A 266 -2.36 4.56 27.30
CA GLN A 266 -2.57 5.85 27.97
C GLN A 266 -2.89 6.99 26.98
N GLU A 267 -2.09 7.09 25.92
CA GLU A 267 -2.21 8.11 24.86
C GLU A 267 -3.27 7.75 23.81
N LYS A 268 -3.89 6.56 23.92
CA LYS A 268 -4.86 6.00 22.97
C LYS A 268 -4.33 5.92 21.53
N VAL A 269 -3.05 5.62 21.38
CA VAL A 269 -2.40 5.41 20.08
C VAL A 269 -2.66 3.98 19.62
N GLU A 270 -3.20 3.83 18.41
CA GLU A 270 -3.45 2.51 17.83
C GLU A 270 -2.16 1.87 17.31
N ILE A 271 -1.87 0.64 17.77
CA ILE A 271 -0.76 -0.19 17.28
C ILE A 271 -1.33 -1.40 16.54
N ARG A 272 -1.08 -1.48 15.23
CA ARG A 272 -1.40 -2.65 14.41
C ARG A 272 -0.17 -3.47 14.10
N LYS A 273 -0.28 -4.80 14.23
CA LYS A 273 0.83 -5.75 14.04
C LYS A 273 0.48 -6.70 12.92
N TYR A 274 1.42 -6.89 11.99
CA TYR A 274 1.23 -7.78 10.84
C TYR A 274 2.42 -8.69 10.64
N ASN A 275 2.15 -9.89 10.13
CA ASN A 275 3.17 -10.82 9.65
C ASN A 275 3.08 -11.01 8.13
N VAL A 276 2.00 -10.54 7.49
CA VAL A 276 1.78 -10.65 6.05
C VAL A 276 1.55 -9.25 5.48
N ILE A 277 2.27 -8.92 4.40
CA ILE A 277 2.24 -7.59 3.79
C ILE A 277 0.83 -7.26 3.26
N TYR A 278 0.14 -8.24 2.66
CA TYR A 278 -1.20 -8.06 2.12
C TYR A 278 -2.23 -7.72 3.19
N ASP A 279 -2.13 -8.32 4.38
CA ASP A 279 -3.03 -8.01 5.50
C ASP A 279 -2.88 -6.54 5.92
N ALA A 280 -1.64 -6.05 6.01
CA ALA A 280 -1.37 -4.65 6.32
C ALA A 280 -1.94 -3.69 5.27
N ILE A 281 -1.77 -4.02 3.99
CA ILE A 281 -2.31 -3.22 2.88
C ILE A 281 -3.84 -3.21 2.88
N ASN A 282 -4.47 -4.36 3.09
CA ASN A 282 -5.93 -4.48 3.09
C ASN A 282 -6.57 -3.76 4.28
N ASP A 283 -5.96 -3.84 5.46
CA ASP A 283 -6.44 -3.11 6.63
C ASP A 283 -6.32 -1.60 6.44
N VAL A 284 -5.17 -1.12 5.93
CA VAL A 284 -5.00 0.30 5.63
C VAL A 284 -6.03 0.76 4.58
N LYS A 285 -6.25 -0.03 3.53
CA LYS A 285 -7.30 0.24 2.54
C LYS A 285 -8.69 0.34 3.18
N SER A 286 -9.02 -0.55 4.11
CA SER A 286 -10.30 -0.52 4.84
C SER A 286 -10.45 0.73 5.72
N VAL A 287 -9.36 1.17 6.35
CA VAL A 287 -9.33 2.44 7.09
C VAL A 287 -9.59 3.62 6.16
N LEU A 288 -8.94 3.65 5.00
CA LEU A 288 -9.14 4.69 3.99
C LEU A 288 -10.59 4.73 3.50
N GLU A 289 -11.22 3.59 3.26
CA GLU A 289 -12.65 3.50 2.92
C GLU A 289 -13.55 4.11 3.99
N GLY A 290 -13.21 3.94 5.27
CA GLY A 290 -13.91 4.59 6.38
C GLY A 290 -13.74 6.11 6.41
N MET A 291 -12.69 6.64 5.78
CA MET A 291 -12.44 8.09 5.67
C MET A 291 -13.15 8.72 4.47
N LEU A 292 -13.51 7.93 3.45
CA LEU A 292 -14.22 8.41 2.27
C LEU A 292 -15.65 8.83 2.62
N GLU A 293 -16.11 9.89 1.97
CA GLU A 293 -17.51 10.27 2.05
C GLU A 293 -18.35 9.28 1.23
N PRO A 294 -19.50 8.81 1.76
CA PRO A 294 -20.35 7.88 1.04
C PRO A 294 -20.94 8.56 -0.21
N ASP A 295 -20.94 7.83 -1.32
CA ASP A 295 -21.58 8.29 -2.55
C ASP A 295 -23.10 8.33 -2.35
N VAL A 296 -23.73 9.26 -3.06
CA VAL A 296 -25.17 9.52 -2.99
C VAL A 296 -25.80 8.99 -4.26
N GLU A 297 -26.46 7.83 -4.18
CA GLU A 297 -27.17 7.24 -5.33
C GLU A 297 -28.68 7.55 -5.25
N GLN A 298 -29.26 7.86 -6.41
CA GLN A 298 -30.71 7.99 -6.56
C GLN A 298 -31.29 6.62 -6.87
N GLN A 299 -32.02 6.04 -5.93
CA GLN A 299 -32.73 4.79 -6.13
C GLN A 299 -34.18 5.09 -6.51
N PHE A 300 -34.63 4.60 -7.66
CA PHE A 300 -36.04 4.72 -8.07
C PHE A 300 -36.95 4.01 -7.06
N ILE A 301 -38.03 4.67 -6.63
CA ILE A 301 -38.99 4.14 -5.64
C ILE A 301 -40.42 4.05 -6.14
N GLY A 302 -40.85 4.83 -7.15
CA GLY A 302 -42.21 4.75 -7.65
C GLY A 302 -42.59 5.73 -8.75
N PHE A 303 -43.74 5.47 -9.35
CA PHE A 303 -44.41 6.31 -10.35
C PHE A 303 -45.75 6.79 -9.81
N ALA A 304 -46.08 8.05 -10.08
CA ALA A 304 -47.42 8.58 -9.90
C ALA A 304 -47.88 9.34 -11.14
N GLU A 305 -49.10 9.06 -11.59
CA GLU A 305 -49.70 9.71 -12.75
C GLU A 305 -50.58 10.88 -12.29
N VAL A 306 -50.37 12.06 -12.87
CA VAL A 306 -51.16 13.26 -12.55
C VAL A 306 -52.51 13.17 -13.26
N ARG A 307 -53.59 13.13 -12.48
CA ARG A 307 -54.97 13.04 -12.98
C ARG A 307 -55.75 14.33 -12.86
N ALA A 308 -55.37 15.19 -11.93
CA ALA A 308 -56.02 16.48 -11.72
C ALA A 308 -54.99 17.51 -11.26
N VAL A 309 -55.14 18.75 -11.70
CA VAL A 309 -54.29 19.86 -11.24
C VAL A 309 -55.14 20.89 -10.51
N ILE A 310 -54.85 21.09 -9.22
CA ILE A 310 -55.63 21.96 -8.35
C ILE A 310 -54.74 23.15 -7.97
N ASN A 311 -55.17 24.37 -8.31
CA ASN A 311 -54.46 25.57 -7.93
C ASN A 311 -55.04 26.13 -6.62
N VAL A 312 -54.23 26.16 -5.55
CA VAL A 312 -54.67 26.65 -4.24
C VAL A 312 -53.93 27.95 -3.89
N PRO A 313 -54.67 29.05 -3.61
CA PRO A 313 -54.06 30.31 -3.19
C PRO A 313 -53.15 30.11 -1.97
N LYS A 314 -51.92 30.64 -2.04
CA LYS A 314 -50.84 30.53 -1.03
C LYS A 314 -50.08 29.19 -0.93
N ILE A 315 -50.62 28.08 -1.44
CA ILE A 315 -49.94 26.77 -1.42
C ILE A 315 -49.28 26.46 -2.76
N GLY A 316 -49.84 26.99 -3.86
CA GLY A 316 -49.35 26.76 -5.21
C GLY A 316 -50.16 25.68 -5.94
N VAL A 317 -49.54 25.07 -6.94
CA VAL A 317 -50.16 24.04 -7.77
C VAL A 317 -50.00 22.68 -7.10
N ILE A 318 -51.13 22.03 -6.81
CA ILE A 318 -51.20 20.68 -6.25
C ILE A 318 -51.54 19.71 -7.37
N ALA A 319 -50.67 18.73 -7.58
CA ALA A 319 -50.93 17.63 -8.49
C ALA A 319 -51.72 16.54 -7.76
N GLY A 320 -52.98 16.34 -8.12
CA GLY A 320 -53.77 15.18 -7.74
C GLY A 320 -53.27 13.98 -8.55
N CYS A 321 -52.57 13.08 -7.89
CA CYS A 321 -51.86 11.96 -8.49
C CYS A 321 -52.45 10.62 -8.04
N TYR A 322 -52.31 9.62 -8.91
CA TYR A 322 -52.55 8.22 -8.59
C TYR A 322 -51.23 7.46 -8.63
N VAL A 323 -50.83 6.80 -7.54
CA VAL A 323 -49.59 6.03 -7.49
C VAL A 323 -49.76 4.76 -8.32
N SER A 324 -49.19 4.76 -9.52
CA SER A 324 -49.33 3.68 -10.49
C SER A 324 -48.40 2.52 -10.20
N ARG A 325 -47.24 2.77 -9.58
CA ARG A 325 -46.29 1.71 -9.21
C ARG A 325 -45.40 2.14 -8.04
N GLY A 326 -45.19 1.25 -7.07
CA GLY A 326 -44.22 1.47 -5.99
C GLY A 326 -44.72 2.43 -4.91
N LEU A 327 -43.87 3.35 -4.48
CA LEU A 327 -44.11 4.23 -3.33
C LEU A 327 -43.66 5.67 -3.61
N ILE A 328 -44.46 6.64 -3.19
CA ILE A 328 -44.09 8.06 -3.18
C ILE A 328 -43.82 8.48 -1.73
N LYS A 329 -42.60 8.90 -1.42
CA LYS A 329 -42.21 9.45 -0.10
C LYS A 329 -42.14 10.97 -0.14
N ARG A 330 -42.46 11.62 0.98
CA ARG A 330 -42.43 13.08 1.10
C ARG A 330 -41.04 13.71 0.89
N ASP A 331 -39.98 13.00 1.25
CA ASP A 331 -38.59 13.45 1.13
C ASP A 331 -37.92 13.01 -0.19
N ALA A 332 -38.67 12.40 -1.10
CA ALA A 332 -38.16 11.96 -2.40
C ALA A 332 -37.81 13.13 -3.32
N ILE A 333 -36.80 12.90 -4.16
CA ILE A 333 -36.55 13.72 -5.35
C ILE A 333 -37.46 13.19 -6.45
N THR A 334 -38.06 14.08 -7.21
CA THR A 334 -38.99 13.74 -8.29
C THR A 334 -38.53 14.27 -9.63
N ASN A 335 -38.71 13.49 -10.67
CA ASN A 335 -38.62 13.91 -12.05
C ASN A 335 -40.02 13.94 -12.65
N VAL A 336 -40.43 15.08 -13.20
CA VAL A 336 -41.69 15.20 -13.92
C VAL A 336 -41.43 14.90 -15.38
N MET A 337 -42.17 13.94 -15.92
CA MET A 337 -42.06 13.43 -17.28
C MET A 337 -43.34 13.77 -18.05
N ARG A 338 -43.19 14.29 -19.28
CA ARG A 338 -44.30 14.54 -20.21
C ARG A 338 -43.89 14.03 -21.58
N ASP A 339 -44.75 13.21 -22.19
CA ASP A 339 -44.48 12.58 -23.49
C ASP A 339 -43.12 11.85 -23.56
N GLY A 340 -42.69 11.27 -22.44
CA GLY A 340 -41.41 10.56 -22.31
C GLY A 340 -40.18 11.45 -22.09
N LEU A 341 -40.33 12.78 -22.05
CA LEU A 341 -39.25 13.72 -21.78
C LEU A 341 -39.31 14.27 -20.36
N GLN A 342 -38.15 14.40 -19.72
CA GLN A 342 -38.04 15.04 -18.42
C GLN A 342 -38.19 16.55 -18.56
N ILE A 343 -39.27 17.10 -17.98
CA ILE A 343 -39.56 18.54 -18.03
C ILE A 343 -39.13 19.28 -16.76
N HIS A 344 -38.96 18.58 -15.64
CA HIS A 344 -38.48 19.16 -14.39
C HIS A 344 -37.88 18.10 -13.45
N SER A 345 -36.99 18.53 -12.55
CA SER A 345 -36.49 17.76 -11.41
C SER A 345 -36.58 18.61 -10.15
N GLY A 346 -37.22 18.11 -9.11
CA GLY A 346 -37.46 18.87 -7.88
C GLY A 346 -37.82 17.97 -6.70
N LYS A 347 -37.73 18.50 -5.48
CA LYS A 347 -38.15 17.78 -4.26
C LYS A 347 -39.65 17.95 -4.03
N ILE A 348 -40.27 16.97 -3.37
CA ILE A 348 -41.65 17.13 -2.90
C ILE A 348 -41.65 18.08 -1.69
N SER A 349 -42.42 19.17 -1.76
CA SER A 349 -42.60 20.11 -0.66
C SER A 349 -43.73 19.68 0.28
N SER A 350 -44.79 19.07 -0.27
CA SER A 350 -45.91 18.53 0.50
C SER A 350 -46.46 17.27 -0.17
N LEU A 351 -46.77 16.28 0.67
CA LEU A 351 -47.44 15.04 0.28
C LEU A 351 -48.66 14.87 1.19
N LYS A 352 -49.85 14.81 0.58
CA LYS A 352 -51.12 14.67 1.29
C LYS A 352 -51.93 13.53 0.74
N ARG A 353 -52.71 12.88 1.61
CA ARG A 353 -53.78 11.98 1.20
C ARG A 353 -55.09 12.56 1.72
N PHE A 354 -56.00 12.87 0.81
CA PHE A 354 -57.18 13.68 1.11
C PHE A 354 -56.80 15.03 1.75
N LYS A 355 -57.01 15.18 3.07
CA LYS A 355 -56.70 16.41 3.82
C LYS A 355 -55.48 16.26 4.73
N ASP A 356 -54.98 15.05 4.90
CA ASP A 356 -53.95 14.74 5.90
C ASP A 356 -52.56 14.71 5.28
N ASP A 357 -51.59 15.31 5.96
CA ASP A 357 -50.17 15.20 5.63
C ASP A 357 -49.66 13.79 5.94
N VAL A 358 -49.09 13.14 4.94
CA VAL A 358 -48.59 11.76 5.05
C VAL A 358 -47.10 11.69 4.72
N LYS A 359 -46.41 10.70 5.29
CA LYS A 359 -44.98 10.47 5.04
C LYS A 359 -44.74 9.76 3.71
N GLU A 360 -45.62 8.83 3.38
CA GLU A 360 -45.53 8.01 2.18
C GLU A 360 -46.91 7.59 1.70
N VAL A 361 -47.01 7.29 0.40
CA VAL A 361 -48.23 6.78 -0.24
C VAL A 361 -47.85 5.60 -1.12
N ALA A 362 -48.51 4.47 -0.88
CA ALA A 362 -48.30 3.23 -1.60
C ALA A 362 -49.10 3.16 -2.90
N GLU A 363 -48.74 2.20 -3.74
CA GLU A 363 -49.41 1.86 -4.98
C GLU A 363 -50.93 1.72 -4.80
N GLN A 364 -51.67 2.04 -5.87
CA GLN A 364 -53.12 2.00 -5.95
C GLN A 364 -53.88 3.04 -5.10
N TYR A 365 -53.17 3.95 -4.44
CA TYR A 365 -53.77 5.06 -3.71
C TYR A 365 -53.60 6.40 -4.43
N GLU A 366 -54.55 7.29 -4.18
CA GLU A 366 -54.50 8.69 -4.61
C GLU A 366 -53.79 9.56 -3.58
N CYS A 367 -53.08 10.58 -4.06
CA CYS A 367 -52.40 11.56 -3.24
C CYS A 367 -52.35 12.93 -3.91
N GLY A 368 -52.18 13.98 -3.11
CA GLY A 368 -51.82 15.31 -3.55
C GLY A 368 -50.32 15.51 -3.37
N VAL A 369 -49.62 15.83 -4.45
CA VAL A 369 -48.18 16.12 -4.45
C VAL A 369 -47.97 17.58 -4.81
N VAL A 370 -47.14 18.28 -4.04
CA VAL A 370 -46.64 19.62 -4.38
C VAL A 370 -45.15 19.50 -4.59
N ILE A 371 -44.67 19.95 -5.76
CA ILE A 371 -43.26 19.94 -6.11
C ILE A 371 -42.68 21.33 -5.82
N ASP A 372 -41.53 21.37 -5.16
CA ASP A 372 -40.89 22.61 -4.78
C ASP A 372 -40.48 23.43 -6.02
N ASN A 373 -40.79 24.73 -6.00
CA ASN A 373 -40.52 25.68 -7.09
C ASN A 373 -41.02 25.27 -8.49
N TYR A 374 -42.05 24.42 -8.59
CA TYR A 374 -42.61 24.01 -9.88
C TYR A 374 -44.13 24.08 -9.93
N ALA A 375 -44.65 24.83 -10.89
CA ALA A 375 -46.09 25.06 -11.05
C ALA A 375 -46.66 24.60 -12.41
N ASN A 376 -45.82 24.22 -13.38
CA ASN A 376 -46.27 23.87 -14.74
C ASN A 376 -46.59 22.36 -14.89
N ILE A 377 -47.31 21.82 -13.92
CA ILE A 377 -47.79 20.43 -13.95
C ILE A 377 -49.09 20.38 -14.76
N LYS A 378 -49.24 19.36 -15.60
CA LYS A 378 -50.45 19.10 -16.40
C LYS A 378 -50.99 17.71 -16.11
N GLU A 379 -52.29 17.54 -16.37
CA GLU A 379 -52.91 16.22 -16.39
C GLU A 379 -52.25 15.35 -17.47
N GLY A 380 -51.97 14.10 -17.13
CA GLY A 380 -51.22 13.15 -17.96
C GLY A 380 -49.71 13.17 -17.73
N ASP A 381 -49.16 14.10 -16.93
CA ASP A 381 -47.75 14.05 -16.54
C ASP A 381 -47.48 12.83 -15.64
N ILE A 382 -46.27 12.26 -15.75
CA ILE A 382 -45.80 11.16 -14.91
C ILE A 382 -44.73 11.69 -13.96
N ILE A 383 -44.91 11.44 -12.66
CA ILE A 383 -43.94 11.77 -11.62
C ILE A 383 -43.15 10.51 -11.28
N GLU A 384 -41.87 10.51 -11.58
CA GLU A 384 -40.90 9.53 -11.12
C GLU A 384 -40.32 9.96 -9.78
N ALA A 385 -40.40 9.12 -8.76
CA ALA A 385 -39.82 9.40 -7.45
C ALA A 385 -38.55 8.56 -7.20
N PHE A 386 -37.55 9.22 -6.61
CA PHE A 386 -36.26 8.67 -6.25
C PHE A 386 -35.96 8.94 -4.76
N GLU A 387 -35.49 7.92 -4.06
CA GLU A 387 -34.94 8.03 -2.73
C GLU A 387 -33.42 8.19 -2.81
N ILE A 388 -32.87 9.09 -2.00
CA ILE A 388 -31.43 9.26 -1.87
C ILE A 388 -30.89 8.17 -0.93
N LYS A 389 -30.09 7.25 -1.46
CA LYS A 389 -29.41 6.24 -0.66
C LYS A 389 -27.93 6.56 -0.56
N LYS A 390 -27.42 6.63 0.67
CA LYS A 390 -25.98 6.71 0.94
C LYS A 390 -25.36 5.32 0.75
N VAL A 391 -24.48 5.18 -0.22
CA VAL A 391 -23.75 3.94 -0.48
C VAL A 391 -22.31 4.12 -0.03
N LYS A 392 -21.76 3.14 0.70
CA LYS A 392 -20.35 3.18 1.09
C LYS A 392 -19.48 3.15 -0.16
N LYS A 393 -18.61 4.15 -0.28
CA LYS A 393 -17.67 4.25 -1.38
C LYS A 393 -16.55 3.23 -1.19
N SER A 394 -16.34 2.37 -2.17
CA SER A 394 -15.21 1.43 -2.18
C SER A 394 -13.95 2.14 -2.65
N PHE A 395 -12.81 1.85 -2.03
CA PHE A 395 -11.55 2.46 -2.43
C PHE A 395 -11.12 1.94 -3.80
N LYS A 396 -11.11 2.84 -4.79
CA LYS A 396 -10.53 2.61 -6.11
C LYS A 396 -9.06 3.01 -6.04
N ALA A 397 -8.20 2.02 -6.28
CA ALA A 397 -6.75 2.17 -6.28
C ALA A 397 -6.26 2.73 -7.61
#